data_AF-A0A812YI81-F1
#
_entry.id   AF-A0A812YI81-F1
#
_cell.length_a   1.000
_cell.length_b   1.000
_cell.length_c   1.000
_cell.angle_alpha   90.00
_cell.angle_beta   90.00
_cell.angle_gamma   90.00
#
_symmetry.space_group_name_H-M   'P 1'
#
loop_
_entity.id
_entity.type
_entity.pdbx_description
1 polymer ?
#
loop_
_entity_poly.entity_id
_entity_poly.type
_entity_poly.pdbx_seq_one_letter_code
_entity_poly.pdbx_strand_id
1 'polypeptide(L)'
;MASRLAQLGYTKVTVLERTDRVGGKSLTLYRNFTSECVQSEDQNGEVDTSSCVAHEMGTCFLHNGYHTIRALVQEYDLKYVVAPEGRAMFSHYAADQWHAQSMHDFVSASIMDGIKQKKIKVPFWAVTEKLKVLHALISAVSKYNQIHKAIMGEIEFSMPSRMSAESLNKINMTFLEFLETNDMHALSGFLMFAHAAQGYGYVKTIPAFYGLWWISPELLNGYVQMSFRQQLERISNPDSKYLQALRGRWVHDLTWLLVGGSANVVQRTTTMLPEGYQKIWTTMAKKDALDVRSGVEIQGIDRQLHDPAAPVRITYTQSSDPTKVVKEDYEFLIYSGPHAHAHKYVKDLVPQEEAIFSRLKSFVLATTIYQSDPVLDYTDKAEVPIMYSADKMSGPEQDGAWYADRYDSNIFGNELATGMQTRVGYQFYENFCEADEMLCDTDRTPNRKNRMDESLEVLDKFREELREQRVENVRVLRQYPWPYFHHFPNSAIMEGVPWDLFDMQDLGSGLRAGSILRRNWIEAIRPGGLVLVHASSLSTT
;
A
#
# COMPACT_ATOMS: atom_id res chain seq x y z
N MET A 1 4.53 -3.25 -16.87
CA MET A 1 4.79 -4.42 -17.76
C MET A 1 4.86 -4.02 -19.23
N ALA A 2 3.77 -3.52 -19.84
CA ALA A 2 3.74 -3.21 -21.28
C ALA A 2 4.88 -2.26 -21.72
N SER A 3 5.16 -1.22 -20.92
CA SER A 3 6.35 -0.36 -21.04
C SER A 3 7.67 -1.16 -21.14
N ARG A 4 7.93 -2.08 -20.21
CA ARG A 4 9.13 -2.93 -20.24
C ARG A 4 9.19 -3.84 -21.47
N LEU A 5 8.06 -4.40 -21.91
CA LEU A 5 8.02 -5.17 -23.16
C LEU A 5 8.34 -4.29 -24.36
N ALA A 6 7.79 -3.08 -24.44
CA ALA A 6 8.12 -2.12 -25.50
C ALA A 6 9.63 -1.79 -25.51
N GLN A 7 10.21 -1.54 -24.33
CA GLN A 7 11.66 -1.30 -24.18
C GLN A 7 12.52 -2.51 -24.56
N LEU A 8 11.99 -3.73 -24.45
CA LEU A 8 12.63 -4.96 -24.92
C LEU A 8 12.42 -5.24 -26.42
N GLY A 9 11.74 -4.34 -27.15
CA GLY A 9 11.55 -4.44 -28.60
C GLY A 9 10.25 -5.12 -29.03
N TYR A 10 9.34 -5.45 -28.12
CA TYR A 10 8.00 -5.93 -28.49
C TYR A 10 7.17 -4.77 -29.04
N THR A 11 6.85 -4.80 -30.33
CA THR A 11 6.19 -3.68 -31.03
C THR A 11 4.66 -3.76 -31.06
N LYS A 12 4.08 -4.90 -30.66
CA LYS A 12 2.62 -5.15 -30.71
C LYS A 12 2.10 -5.57 -29.33
N VAL A 13 2.13 -4.64 -28.39
CA VAL A 13 1.64 -4.86 -27.02
C VAL A 13 0.40 -4.00 -26.80
N THR A 14 -0.75 -4.65 -26.64
CA THR A 14 -2.03 -3.99 -26.33
C THR A 14 -2.37 -4.18 -24.85
N VAL A 15 -2.77 -3.10 -24.18
CA VAL A 15 -3.32 -3.11 -22.83
C VAL A 15 -4.82 -2.87 -22.91
N LEU A 16 -5.61 -3.83 -22.45
CA LEU A 16 -7.07 -3.71 -22.33
C LEU A 16 -7.42 -3.29 -20.91
N GLU A 17 -7.99 -2.09 -20.77
CA GLU A 17 -8.31 -1.47 -19.49
C GLU A 17 -9.81 -1.21 -19.41
N ARG A 18 -10.46 -1.78 -18.39
CA ARG A 18 -11.91 -1.67 -18.21
C ARG A 18 -12.34 -0.24 -17.95
N THR A 19 -11.54 0.52 -17.21
CA THR A 19 -11.89 1.89 -16.85
C THR A 19 -11.53 2.90 -17.95
N ASP A 20 -11.96 4.14 -17.78
CA ASP A 20 -11.64 5.26 -18.66
C ASP A 20 -10.24 5.88 -18.41
N ARG A 21 -9.38 5.19 -17.66
CA ARG A 21 -8.07 5.69 -17.21
C ARG A 21 -7.07 4.57 -17.00
N VAL A 22 -5.78 4.91 -16.99
CA VAL A 22 -4.72 4.02 -16.48
C VAL A 22 -4.41 4.29 -15.02
N GLY A 23 -3.80 3.29 -14.37
CA GLY A 23 -3.22 3.39 -13.03
C GLY A 23 -3.90 2.56 -11.96
N GLY A 24 -5.01 1.89 -12.26
CA GLY A 24 -5.69 0.99 -11.32
C GLY A 24 -6.00 1.69 -9.99
N LYS A 25 -5.43 1.21 -8.89
CA LYS A 25 -5.65 1.78 -7.55
C LYS A 25 -4.93 3.12 -7.31
N SER A 26 -4.01 3.54 -8.17
CA SER A 26 -3.48 4.91 -8.14
C SER A 26 -4.48 5.85 -8.84
N LEU A 27 -5.47 6.30 -8.07
CA LEU A 27 -6.46 7.29 -8.50
C LEU A 27 -6.19 8.60 -7.77
N THR A 28 -5.89 9.63 -8.56
CA THR A 28 -5.65 10.98 -8.07
C THR A 28 -6.79 11.87 -8.52
N LEU A 29 -7.42 12.59 -7.59
CA LEU A 29 -8.40 13.63 -7.87
C LEU A 29 -7.76 14.99 -7.70
N TYR A 30 -7.93 15.88 -8.68
CA TYR A 30 -7.40 17.24 -8.64
C TYR A 30 -8.50 18.19 -8.22
N ARG A 31 -8.32 18.87 -7.09
CA ARG A 31 -9.34 19.79 -6.57
C ARG A 31 -8.74 21.07 -6.02
N ASN A 32 -9.51 22.12 -6.18
CA ASN A 32 -9.36 23.34 -5.39
C ASN A 32 -10.45 23.34 -4.30
N PHE A 33 -10.57 24.46 -3.60
CA PHE A 33 -11.54 24.60 -2.51
C PHE A 33 -13.02 24.45 -2.93
N THR A 34 -13.33 24.80 -4.18
CA THR A 34 -14.72 24.93 -4.66
C THR A 34 -15.11 23.88 -5.69
N SER A 35 -14.15 23.35 -6.46
CA SER A 35 -14.41 22.50 -7.61
C SER A 35 -13.25 21.56 -7.93
N GLU A 36 -13.47 20.69 -8.90
CA GLU A 36 -12.38 20.04 -9.62
C GLU A 36 -11.54 21.10 -10.35
N CYS A 37 -10.25 20.81 -10.54
CA CYS A 37 -9.30 21.68 -11.22
C CYS A 37 -8.40 20.87 -12.14
N VAL A 38 -7.64 21.57 -13.00
CA VAL A 38 -6.59 20.96 -13.83
C VAL A 38 -5.27 21.48 -13.28
N GLN A 39 -4.42 20.55 -12.86
CA GLN A 39 -3.09 20.90 -12.38
C GLN A 39 -2.21 21.34 -13.54
N SER A 40 -1.42 22.38 -13.32
CA SER A 40 -0.48 22.93 -14.29
C SER A 40 0.91 23.08 -13.68
N GLU A 41 1.92 23.10 -14.53
CA GLU A 41 3.27 23.51 -14.17
C GLU A 41 3.44 25.01 -14.40
N ASP A 42 4.24 25.67 -13.57
CA ASP A 42 4.64 27.06 -13.76
C ASP A 42 5.74 27.19 -14.84
N GLN A 43 6.24 28.41 -15.05
CA GLN A 43 7.31 28.66 -16.04
C GLN A 43 8.64 27.96 -15.73
N ASN A 44 8.83 27.51 -14.50
CA ASN A 44 10.02 26.81 -14.03
C ASN A 44 9.83 25.28 -14.05
N GLY A 45 8.65 24.77 -14.42
CA GLY A 45 8.32 23.35 -14.36
C GLY A 45 7.96 22.88 -12.94
N GLU A 46 7.64 23.80 -12.03
CA GLU A 46 7.13 23.47 -10.70
C GLU A 46 5.61 23.29 -10.74
N VAL A 47 5.13 22.26 -10.05
CA VAL A 47 3.72 21.88 -10.05
C VAL A 47 2.93 22.86 -9.17
N ASP A 48 1.88 23.47 -9.69
CA ASP A 48 1.00 24.34 -8.89
C ASP A 48 0.14 23.50 -7.93
N THR A 49 0.61 23.37 -6.70
CA THR A 49 -0.07 22.72 -5.59
C THR A 49 -0.90 23.69 -4.75
N SER A 50 -0.84 24.99 -5.06
CA SER A 50 -1.54 26.04 -4.30
C SER A 50 -2.97 26.24 -4.80
N SER A 51 -3.15 26.29 -6.13
CA SER A 51 -4.47 26.46 -6.73
C SER A 51 -5.16 25.12 -7.02
N CYS A 52 -4.39 24.03 -7.14
CA CYS A 52 -4.89 22.73 -7.52
C CYS A 52 -4.13 21.58 -6.83
N VAL A 53 -4.75 21.00 -5.81
CA VAL A 53 -4.14 19.95 -4.99
C VAL A 53 -4.48 18.57 -5.53
N ALA A 54 -3.48 17.70 -5.63
CA ALA A 54 -3.66 16.29 -5.89
C ALA A 54 -4.10 15.55 -4.61
N HIS A 55 -5.27 14.92 -4.65
CA HIS A 55 -5.82 14.10 -3.58
C HIS A 55 -5.80 12.63 -3.96
N GLU A 56 -5.04 11.83 -3.21
CA GLU A 56 -4.91 10.40 -3.47
C GLU A 56 -6.05 9.60 -2.87
N MET A 57 -6.81 8.95 -3.74
CA MET A 57 -7.91 8.08 -3.36
C MET A 57 -7.47 6.63 -3.21
N GLY A 58 -6.20 6.29 -3.50
CA GLY A 58 -5.66 4.95 -3.26
C GLY A 58 -4.20 5.01 -2.85
N THR A 59 -3.28 4.69 -3.78
CA THR A 59 -1.84 4.80 -3.53
C THR A 59 -1.46 6.22 -3.09
N CYS A 60 -0.78 6.37 -1.95
CA CYS A 60 -0.52 7.71 -1.42
C CYS A 60 0.89 8.00 -0.90
N PHE A 61 1.81 7.04 -0.76
CA PHE A 61 3.21 7.36 -0.45
C PHE A 61 4.19 6.26 -0.84
N LEU A 62 5.49 6.59 -0.81
CA LEU A 62 6.61 5.64 -0.90
C LEU A 62 7.46 5.69 0.36
N HIS A 63 7.69 4.52 0.97
CA HIS A 63 8.77 4.29 1.93
C HIS A 63 10.12 4.01 1.26
N ASN A 64 11.15 3.75 2.07
CA ASN A 64 12.53 3.58 1.58
C ASN A 64 12.70 2.35 0.68
N GLY A 65 12.11 1.21 1.05
CA GLY A 65 12.18 -0.03 0.25
C GLY A 65 11.44 -0.05 -1.09
N TYR A 66 10.88 1.07 -1.57
CA TYR A 66 10.23 1.17 -2.88
C TYR A 66 11.20 1.56 -4.01
N HIS A 67 12.30 0.81 -4.14
CA HIS A 67 13.38 1.12 -5.10
C HIS A 67 12.87 1.21 -6.53
N THR A 68 12.05 0.24 -6.96
CA THR A 68 11.51 0.20 -8.34
C THR A 68 10.60 1.39 -8.65
N ILE A 69 9.75 1.81 -7.70
CA ILE A 69 8.87 2.97 -7.95
C ILE A 69 9.68 4.26 -7.96
N ARG A 70 10.68 4.38 -7.08
CA ARG A 70 11.61 5.52 -7.10
C ARG A 70 12.38 5.58 -8.42
N ALA A 71 12.80 4.43 -8.95
CA ALA A 71 13.44 4.35 -10.26
C ALA A 71 12.49 4.80 -11.38
N LEU A 72 11.19 4.46 -11.33
CA LEU A 72 10.22 5.00 -12.29
C LEU A 72 10.04 6.51 -12.16
N VAL A 73 9.92 7.03 -10.95
CA VAL A 73 9.80 8.49 -10.72
C VAL A 73 10.97 9.22 -11.39
N GLN A 74 12.18 8.67 -11.29
CA GLN A 74 13.36 9.20 -11.97
C GLN A 74 13.32 8.98 -13.49
N GLU A 75 13.01 7.76 -13.95
CA GLU A 75 12.96 7.38 -15.37
C GLU A 75 11.99 8.26 -16.17
N TYR A 76 10.85 8.61 -15.56
CA TYR A 76 9.82 9.42 -16.21
C TYR A 76 9.91 10.91 -15.89
N ASP A 77 10.98 11.35 -15.21
CA ASP A 77 11.26 12.74 -14.83
C ASP A 77 10.10 13.39 -14.05
N LEU A 78 9.61 12.68 -13.04
CA LEU A 78 8.49 13.11 -12.21
C LEU A 78 8.99 13.77 -10.92
N LYS A 79 8.29 14.81 -10.50
CA LYS A 79 8.59 15.52 -9.25
C LYS A 79 8.10 14.70 -8.06
N TYR A 80 8.83 14.80 -6.96
CA TYR A 80 8.44 14.23 -5.69
C TYR A 80 8.78 15.20 -4.56
N VAL A 81 8.01 15.12 -3.48
CA VAL A 81 8.25 15.84 -2.24
C VAL A 81 8.33 14.85 -1.10
N VAL A 82 9.00 15.25 -0.04
CA VAL A 82 8.96 14.52 1.22
C VAL A 82 7.85 15.13 2.06
N ALA A 83 6.87 14.31 2.44
CA ALA A 83 5.78 14.78 3.29
C ALA A 83 6.34 15.29 4.63
N PRO A 84 5.79 16.38 5.19
CA PRO A 84 6.20 16.87 6.49
C PRO A 84 6.13 15.78 7.56
N GLU A 85 7.09 15.83 8.47
CA GLU A 85 7.12 14.95 9.63
C GLU A 85 6.01 15.34 10.61
N GLY A 86 5.56 14.39 11.42
CA GLY A 86 4.51 14.61 12.40
C GLY A 86 3.21 13.92 12.02
N ARG A 87 2.62 13.21 12.97
CA ARG A 87 1.37 12.48 12.84
C ARG A 87 0.57 12.72 14.11
N ALA A 88 -0.71 13.07 13.96
CA ALA A 88 -1.65 13.11 15.08
C ALA A 88 -2.08 11.67 15.38
N MET A 89 -1.77 11.18 16.59
CA MET A 89 -2.18 9.85 17.02
C MET A 89 -3.28 9.95 18.06
N PHE A 90 -4.46 9.44 17.74
CA PHE A 90 -5.54 9.23 18.70
C PHE A 90 -5.44 7.81 19.24
N SER A 91 -5.42 7.66 20.56
CA SER A 91 -5.43 6.35 21.21
C SER A 91 -5.81 6.47 22.69
N HIS A 92 -6.05 5.33 23.33
CA HIS A 92 -6.31 5.20 24.77
C HIS A 92 -5.13 5.61 25.68
N TYR A 93 -3.98 6.00 25.10
CA TYR A 93 -2.85 6.57 25.83
C TYR A 93 -2.84 8.10 25.81
N ALA A 94 -3.62 8.72 24.93
CA ALA A 94 -3.78 10.17 24.90
C ALA A 94 -4.57 10.66 26.12
N ALA A 95 -4.61 11.98 26.30
CA ALA A 95 -5.29 12.61 27.45
C ALA A 95 -6.78 12.23 27.52
N ASP A 96 -7.43 12.14 26.36
CA ASP A 96 -8.78 11.62 26.18
C ASP A 96 -8.98 11.22 24.70
N GLN A 97 -10.22 10.86 24.32
CA GLN A 97 -10.56 10.42 22.96
C GLN A 97 -10.56 11.53 21.90
N TRP A 98 -10.39 12.80 22.29
CA TRP A 98 -10.48 14.00 21.45
C TRP A 98 -9.13 14.67 21.23
N HIS A 99 -8.12 14.33 22.02
CA HIS A 99 -6.80 14.92 21.93
C HIS A 99 -5.83 13.93 21.28
N ALA A 100 -5.04 14.42 20.34
CA ALA A 100 -3.99 13.64 19.72
C ALA A 100 -2.70 13.71 20.55
N GLN A 101 -1.83 12.73 20.34
CA GLN A 101 -0.44 12.74 20.79
C GLN A 101 0.51 12.48 19.62
N SER A 102 1.82 12.60 19.84
CA SER A 102 2.77 12.27 18.79
C SER A 102 2.91 10.76 18.59
N MET A 103 3.34 10.33 17.40
CA MET A 103 3.70 8.93 17.12
C MET A 103 4.77 8.40 18.08
N HIS A 104 5.72 9.25 18.50
CA HIS A 104 6.75 8.87 19.46
C HIS A 104 6.16 8.56 20.84
N ASP A 105 5.24 9.41 21.31
CA ASP A 105 4.60 9.24 22.62
C ASP A 105 3.71 8.00 22.62
N PHE A 106 2.97 7.76 21.54
CA PHE A 106 2.18 6.54 21.36
C PHE A 106 3.02 5.27 21.43
N VAL A 107 4.09 5.17 20.63
CA VAL A 107 4.95 3.98 20.63
C VAL A 107 5.63 3.79 21.99
N SER A 108 6.08 4.88 22.61
CA SER A 108 6.71 4.83 23.95
C SER A 108 5.72 4.35 25.02
N ALA A 109 4.49 4.88 25.03
CA ALA A 109 3.43 4.48 25.94
C ALA A 109 3.06 3.01 25.77
N SER A 110 2.93 2.54 24.52
CA SER A 110 2.66 1.14 24.20
C SER A 110 3.75 0.18 24.71
N ILE A 111 5.02 0.55 24.54
CA ILE A 111 6.15 -0.24 25.07
C ILE A 111 6.15 -0.23 26.61
N MET A 112 5.93 0.93 27.23
CA MET A 112 5.90 1.05 28.69
C MET A 112 4.76 0.25 29.32
N ASP A 113 3.59 0.22 28.68
CA ASP A 113 2.46 -0.62 29.07
C ASP A 113 2.82 -2.12 28.96
N GLY A 114 3.47 -2.54 27.87
CA GLY A 114 4.01 -3.90 27.73
C GLY A 114 5.01 -4.28 28.83
N ILE A 115 5.85 -3.35 29.29
CA ILE A 115 6.75 -3.56 30.43
C ILE A 115 5.95 -3.71 31.74
N LYS A 116 4.97 -2.83 31.99
CA LYS A 116 4.10 -2.88 33.17
C LYS A 116 3.33 -4.20 33.27
N GLN A 117 2.85 -4.69 32.13
CA GLN A 117 2.16 -5.97 32.00
C GLN A 117 3.11 -7.18 32.01
N LYS A 118 4.43 -6.97 32.17
CA LYS A 118 5.48 -8.02 32.15
C LYS A 118 5.57 -8.80 30.83
N LYS A 119 5.04 -8.26 29.73
CA LYS A 119 5.17 -8.80 28.37
C LYS A 119 6.53 -8.45 27.74
N ILE A 120 7.14 -7.34 28.17
CA ILE A 120 8.46 -6.89 27.72
C ILE A 120 9.43 -6.95 28.89
N LYS A 121 10.54 -7.67 28.71
CA LYS A 121 11.63 -7.75 29.69
C LYS A 121 12.68 -6.69 29.37
N VAL A 122 13.07 -5.92 30.38
CA VAL A 122 14.13 -4.91 30.28
C VAL A 122 15.20 -5.18 31.33
N PRO A 123 16.48 -4.92 31.04
CA PRO A 123 17.56 -5.17 31.96
C PRO A 123 17.53 -4.18 33.13
N PHE A 124 18.13 -4.58 34.26
CA PHE A 124 18.12 -3.77 35.48
C PHE A 124 18.80 -2.40 35.34
N TRP A 125 19.75 -2.26 34.39
CA TRP A 125 20.45 -1.00 34.14
C TRP A 125 19.61 0.03 33.37
N ALA A 126 18.50 -0.37 32.75
CA ALA A 126 17.57 0.53 32.07
C ALA A 126 16.71 1.27 33.11
N VAL A 127 17.33 2.19 33.84
CA VAL A 127 16.74 2.85 35.02
C VAL A 127 15.72 3.93 34.65
N THR A 128 15.78 4.49 33.44
CA THR A 128 14.83 5.51 32.96
C THR A 128 13.86 4.93 31.93
N GLU A 129 12.67 5.52 31.80
CA GLU A 129 11.69 5.10 30.78
C GLU A 129 12.26 5.16 29.36
N LYS A 130 13.00 6.23 29.04
CA LYS A 130 13.67 6.38 27.74
C LYS A 130 14.64 5.24 27.46
N LEU A 131 15.45 4.83 28.45
CA LEU A 131 16.37 3.70 28.29
C LEU A 131 15.63 2.37 28.15
N LYS A 132 14.53 2.18 28.89
CA LYS A 132 13.69 0.99 28.77
C LYS A 132 13.06 0.86 27.39
N VAL A 133 12.46 1.94 26.88
CA VAL A 133 11.85 2.01 25.54
C VAL A 133 12.91 1.76 24.47
N LEU A 134 14.04 2.45 24.54
CA LEU A 134 15.14 2.30 23.58
C LEU A 134 15.67 0.86 23.54
N HIS A 135 15.96 0.27 24.71
CA HIS A 135 16.43 -1.11 24.80
C HIS A 135 15.40 -2.09 24.23
N ALA A 136 14.13 -1.97 24.66
CA ALA A 136 13.05 -2.86 24.21
C ALA A 136 12.88 -2.81 22.67
N LEU A 137 12.91 -1.61 22.09
CA LEU A 137 12.80 -1.43 20.65
C LEU A 137 14.00 -2.02 19.90
N ILE A 138 15.24 -1.68 20.28
CA ILE A 138 16.46 -2.21 19.64
C ILE A 138 16.50 -3.74 19.74
N SER A 139 16.20 -4.29 20.91
CA SER A 139 16.20 -5.74 21.14
C SER A 139 15.16 -6.44 20.25
N ALA A 140 13.94 -5.90 20.18
CA ALA A 140 12.89 -6.48 19.36
C ALA A 140 13.18 -6.38 17.86
N VAL A 141 13.69 -5.23 17.36
CA VAL A 141 14.07 -5.08 15.95
C VAL A 141 15.24 -6.00 15.59
N SER A 142 16.25 -6.12 16.46
CA SER A 142 17.37 -7.04 16.25
C SER A 142 16.91 -8.49 16.14
N LYS A 143 16.02 -8.91 17.06
CA LYS A 143 15.43 -10.25 17.05
C LYS A 143 14.57 -10.47 15.79
N TYR A 144 13.77 -9.47 15.41
CA TYR A 144 12.96 -9.49 14.19
C TYR A 144 13.83 -9.72 12.96
N ASN A 145 14.89 -8.94 12.78
CA ASN A 145 15.78 -9.05 11.62
C ASN A 145 16.45 -10.43 11.52
N GLN A 146 16.87 -11.00 12.66
CA GLN A 146 17.47 -12.33 12.71
C GLN A 146 16.47 -13.42 12.31
N ILE A 147 15.28 -13.42 12.91
CA ILE A 147 14.24 -14.43 12.64
C ILE A 147 13.70 -14.27 11.22
N HIS A 148 13.47 -13.03 10.77
CA HIS A 148 13.03 -12.74 9.41
C HIS A 148 14.01 -13.32 8.39
N LYS A 149 15.30 -13.04 8.50
CA LYS A 149 16.33 -13.61 7.60
C LYS A 149 16.34 -15.14 7.64
N ALA A 150 16.13 -15.76 8.80
CA ALA A 150 16.10 -17.22 8.92
C ALA A 150 14.87 -17.86 8.26
N ILE A 151 13.72 -17.18 8.24
CA ILE A 151 12.46 -17.68 7.68
C ILE A 151 12.34 -17.34 6.19
N MET A 152 12.58 -16.08 5.84
CA MET A 152 12.33 -15.50 4.53
C MET A 152 13.54 -15.50 3.60
N GLY A 153 14.76 -15.63 4.14
CA GLY A 153 15.99 -15.45 3.38
C GLY A 153 16.19 -14.01 2.91
N GLU A 154 16.92 -13.84 1.81
CA GLU A 154 17.08 -12.55 1.15
C GLU A 154 15.96 -12.36 0.12
N ILE A 155 15.09 -11.38 0.37
CA ILE A 155 14.01 -11.02 -0.55
C ILE A 155 14.50 -9.85 -1.40
N GLU A 156 14.99 -10.12 -2.60
CA GLU A 156 15.59 -9.08 -3.42
C GLU A 156 14.54 -8.20 -4.12
N PHE A 157 13.50 -8.78 -4.73
CA PHE A 157 12.32 -8.00 -5.21
C PHE A 157 11.12 -8.87 -5.66
N SER A 158 10.92 -10.04 -5.05
CA SER A 158 9.91 -11.01 -5.51
C SER A 158 9.13 -11.65 -4.36
N MET A 159 8.22 -12.57 -4.73
CA MET A 159 7.70 -13.60 -3.84
C MET A 159 8.89 -14.27 -3.14
N PRO A 160 8.85 -14.48 -1.82
CA PRO A 160 9.90 -15.23 -1.15
C PRO A 160 9.99 -16.62 -1.78
N SER A 161 11.20 -17.19 -1.81
CA SER A 161 11.41 -18.57 -2.23
C SER A 161 10.48 -19.53 -1.48
N ARG A 162 10.15 -20.68 -2.09
CA ARG A 162 9.32 -21.70 -1.43
C ARG A 162 9.90 -22.06 -0.07
N MET A 163 9.11 -21.83 0.97
CA MET A 163 9.53 -22.05 2.34
C MET A 163 9.63 -23.54 2.65
N SER A 164 10.55 -23.89 3.55
CA SER A 164 10.59 -25.23 4.13
C SER A 164 9.37 -25.46 5.02
N ALA A 165 9.00 -26.72 5.24
CA ALA A 165 7.94 -27.09 6.17
C ALA A 165 8.21 -26.56 7.60
N GLU A 166 9.48 -26.49 8.01
CA GLU A 166 9.88 -25.91 9.29
C GLU A 166 9.57 -24.41 9.36
N SER A 167 9.95 -23.65 8.32
CA SER A 167 9.66 -22.21 8.24
C SER A 167 8.16 -21.93 8.18
N LEU A 168 7.39 -22.73 7.41
CA LEU A 168 5.92 -22.64 7.37
C LEU A 168 5.30 -22.87 8.74
N ASN A 169 5.74 -23.92 9.46
CA ASN A 169 5.22 -24.19 10.79
C ASN A 169 5.53 -23.05 11.79
N LYS A 170 6.67 -22.38 11.66
CA LYS A 170 7.03 -21.20 12.49
C LYS A 170 6.14 -19.98 12.25
N ILE A 171 5.47 -19.89 11.11
CA ILE A 171 4.61 -18.75 10.74
C ILE A 171 3.13 -19.15 10.59
N ASN A 172 2.75 -20.36 11.01
CA ASN A 172 1.38 -20.85 10.99
C ASN A 172 0.53 -20.21 12.11
N MET A 173 0.41 -18.90 12.06
CA MET A 173 -0.25 -18.06 13.05
C MET A 173 -0.51 -16.67 12.46
N THR A 174 -1.20 -15.83 13.21
CA THR A 174 -1.38 -14.42 12.86
C THR A 174 -0.09 -13.63 13.09
N PHE A 175 0.02 -12.45 12.49
CA PHE A 175 1.23 -11.65 12.62
C PHE A 175 1.46 -11.18 14.06
N LEU A 176 0.41 -10.87 14.81
CA LEU A 176 0.53 -10.51 16.23
C LEU A 176 1.02 -11.71 17.05
N GLU A 177 0.42 -12.89 16.91
CA GLU A 177 0.87 -14.10 17.61
C GLU A 177 2.34 -14.42 17.32
N PHE A 178 2.79 -14.17 16.09
CA PHE A 178 4.20 -14.30 15.72
C PHE A 178 5.10 -13.34 16.50
N LEU A 179 4.70 -12.07 16.67
CA LEU A 179 5.45 -11.11 17.48
C LEU A 179 5.48 -11.54 18.96
N GLU A 180 4.35 -11.98 19.51
CA GLU A 180 4.21 -12.36 20.91
C GLU A 180 5.02 -13.63 21.25
N THR A 181 4.89 -14.67 20.43
CA THR A 181 5.60 -15.96 20.59
C THR A 181 7.11 -15.80 20.51
N ASN A 182 7.59 -14.77 19.81
CA ASN A 182 9.00 -14.47 19.66
C ASN A 182 9.48 -13.32 20.56
N ASP A 183 8.78 -12.97 21.64
CA ASP A 183 9.14 -11.88 22.58
C ASP A 183 9.39 -10.51 21.92
N MET A 184 8.69 -10.19 20.83
CA MET A 184 8.82 -8.93 20.08
C MET A 184 7.66 -7.95 20.35
N HIS A 185 7.00 -8.07 21.51
CA HIS A 185 5.88 -7.23 21.94
C HIS A 185 6.14 -5.71 21.82
N ALA A 186 7.41 -5.27 21.91
CA ALA A 186 7.77 -3.87 21.73
C ALA A 186 7.46 -3.31 20.33
N LEU A 187 7.26 -4.19 19.33
CA LEU A 187 6.87 -3.81 17.97
C LEU A 187 5.36 -3.77 17.78
N SER A 188 4.56 -4.39 18.66
CA SER A 188 3.13 -4.62 18.42
C SER A 188 2.37 -3.31 18.22
N GLY A 189 2.57 -2.31 19.08
CA GLY A 189 1.87 -1.02 18.96
C GLY A 189 2.17 -0.31 17.64
N PHE A 190 3.44 -0.29 17.22
CA PHE A 190 3.84 0.32 15.95
C PHE A 190 3.31 -0.46 14.75
N LEU A 191 3.49 -1.79 14.73
CA LEU A 191 3.12 -2.62 13.60
C LEU A 191 1.60 -2.78 13.44
N MET A 192 0.84 -2.66 14.52
CA MET A 192 -0.63 -2.66 14.49
C MET A 192 -1.16 -1.57 13.56
N PHE A 193 -0.75 -0.31 13.78
CA PHE A 193 -1.17 0.77 12.88
C PHE A 193 -0.43 0.73 11.55
N ALA A 194 0.88 0.42 11.52
CA ALA A 194 1.64 0.44 10.27
C ALA A 194 1.12 -0.56 9.22
N HIS A 195 0.49 -1.65 9.65
CA HIS A 195 -0.10 -2.65 8.76
C HIS A 195 -1.55 -2.29 8.37
N ALA A 196 -2.40 -2.05 9.36
CA ALA A 196 -3.82 -1.75 9.14
C ALA A 196 -4.01 -0.41 8.42
N ALA A 197 -3.17 0.59 8.72
CA ALA A 197 -3.30 1.92 8.12
C ALA A 197 -3.21 1.90 6.59
N GLN A 198 -2.52 0.89 6.05
CA GLN A 198 -2.29 0.71 4.63
C GLN A 198 -3.36 -0.14 3.93
N GLY A 199 -4.34 -0.64 4.69
CA GLY A 199 -5.39 -1.53 4.21
C GLY A 199 -4.97 -2.99 4.08
N TYR A 200 -3.93 -3.44 4.78
CA TYR A 200 -3.40 -4.80 4.64
C TYR A 200 -3.96 -5.80 5.66
N GLY A 201 -4.97 -5.42 6.43
CA GLY A 201 -5.53 -6.26 7.50
C GLY A 201 -4.96 -5.93 8.86
N TYR A 202 -5.67 -6.36 9.89
CA TYR A 202 -5.25 -6.22 11.27
C TYR A 202 -4.18 -7.24 11.60
N VAL A 203 -3.19 -6.86 12.41
CA VAL A 203 -2.14 -7.79 12.86
C VAL A 203 -2.70 -8.97 13.66
N LYS A 204 -3.89 -8.82 14.25
CA LYS A 204 -4.62 -9.87 14.98
C LYS A 204 -5.21 -10.97 14.10
N THR A 205 -5.38 -10.73 12.80
CA THR A 205 -6.07 -11.67 11.88
C THR A 205 -5.26 -12.02 10.66
N ILE A 206 -4.41 -11.09 10.19
CA ILE A 206 -3.59 -11.35 9.01
C ILE A 206 -2.55 -12.45 9.29
N PRO A 207 -2.35 -13.42 8.37
CA PRO A 207 -1.29 -14.41 8.50
C PRO A 207 0.10 -13.76 8.66
N ALA A 208 0.92 -14.32 9.55
CA ALA A 208 2.29 -13.85 9.79
C ALA A 208 3.14 -13.78 8.52
N PHE A 209 2.86 -14.66 7.54
CA PHE A 209 3.46 -14.63 6.22
C PHE A 209 3.42 -13.24 5.56
N TYR A 210 2.24 -12.59 5.52
CA TYR A 210 2.09 -11.28 4.88
C TYR A 210 2.73 -10.16 5.69
N GLY A 211 2.62 -10.22 7.02
CA GLY A 211 3.27 -9.28 7.91
C GLY A 211 4.80 -9.29 7.74
N LEU A 212 5.41 -10.47 7.72
CA LEU A 212 6.84 -10.65 7.48
C LEU A 212 7.26 -10.25 6.07
N TRP A 213 6.43 -10.52 5.06
CA TRP A 213 6.77 -10.20 3.68
C TRP A 213 6.72 -8.68 3.42
N TRP A 214 5.78 -7.98 4.03
CA TRP A 214 5.66 -6.53 3.92
C TRP A 214 6.65 -5.78 4.79
N ILE A 215 6.68 -6.11 6.08
CA ILE A 215 7.57 -5.48 7.07
C ILE A 215 8.97 -6.09 6.92
N SER A 216 9.66 -5.73 5.85
CA SER A 216 11.04 -6.17 5.64
C SER A 216 11.99 -5.53 6.66
N PRO A 217 13.17 -6.14 6.91
CA PRO A 217 14.23 -5.50 7.69
C PRO A 217 14.58 -4.10 7.18
N GLU A 218 14.62 -3.87 5.86
CA GLU A 218 14.86 -2.55 5.30
C GLU A 218 13.80 -1.53 5.72
N LEU A 219 12.52 -1.90 5.67
CA LEU A 219 11.43 -1.02 6.08
C LEU A 219 11.50 -0.70 7.58
N LEU A 220 11.62 -1.74 8.41
CA LEU A 220 11.62 -1.61 9.87
C LEU A 220 12.84 -0.80 10.36
N ASN A 221 14.04 -1.13 9.86
CA ASN A 221 15.26 -0.40 10.17
C ASN A 221 15.19 1.05 9.65
N GLY A 222 14.49 1.28 8.54
CA GLY A 222 14.24 2.61 8.02
C GLY A 222 13.50 3.52 9.02
N TYR A 223 12.50 2.99 9.72
CA TYR A 223 11.80 3.73 10.77
C TYR A 223 12.69 3.99 12.00
N VAL A 224 13.53 3.02 12.39
CA VAL A 224 14.49 3.19 13.47
C VAL A 224 15.49 4.29 13.14
N GLN A 225 16.12 4.24 11.96
CA GLN A 225 17.05 5.27 11.47
C GLN A 225 16.41 6.66 11.48
N MET A 226 15.16 6.78 11.01
CA MET A 226 14.43 8.04 11.01
C MET A 226 14.23 8.59 12.43
N SER A 227 13.82 7.75 13.38
CA SER A 227 13.63 8.14 14.78
C SER A 227 14.94 8.68 15.39
N PHE A 228 16.06 7.98 15.18
CA PHE A 228 17.38 8.46 15.62
C PHE A 228 17.77 9.78 14.97
N ARG A 229 17.59 9.89 13.65
CA ARG A 229 17.92 11.10 12.90
C ARG A 229 17.12 12.32 13.41
N GLN A 230 15.82 12.17 13.63
CA GLN A 230 14.96 13.24 14.15
C GLN A 230 15.42 13.72 15.54
N GLN A 231 15.81 12.80 16.42
CA GLN A 231 16.32 13.17 17.74
C GLN A 231 17.66 13.92 17.65
N LEU A 232 18.55 13.52 16.74
CA LEU A 232 19.81 14.23 16.50
C LEU A 232 19.59 15.63 15.90
N GLU A 233 18.66 15.76 14.95
CA GLU A 233 18.29 17.04 14.33
C GLU A 233 17.74 18.04 15.35
N ARG A 234 17.07 17.58 16.42
CA ARG A 234 16.63 18.46 17.52
C ARG A 234 17.77 19.01 18.39
N ILE A 235 18.88 18.29 18.48
CA ILE A 235 20.01 18.62 19.35
C ILE A 235 21.06 19.46 18.61
N SER A 236 21.00 19.50 17.28
CA SER A 236 22.09 19.99 16.44
C SER A 236 21.60 20.97 15.37
N ASN A 237 22.45 21.90 14.94
CA ASN A 237 22.06 22.92 13.95
C ASN A 237 21.55 22.23 12.65
N PRO A 238 20.30 22.47 12.24
CA PRO A 238 19.68 21.81 11.10
C PRO A 238 20.21 22.30 9.74
N ASP A 239 20.83 23.48 9.64
CA ASP A 239 21.02 24.15 8.34
C ASP A 239 22.24 23.66 7.52
N SER A 240 23.12 22.84 8.11
CA SER A 240 24.33 22.37 7.43
C SER A 240 24.10 21.08 6.62
N LYS A 241 23.94 21.21 5.30
CA LYS A 241 23.82 20.06 4.36
C LYS A 241 24.96 19.04 4.50
N TYR A 242 26.20 19.49 4.72
CA TYR A 242 27.35 18.61 4.92
C TYR A 242 27.22 17.78 6.20
N LEU A 243 26.83 18.42 7.32
CA LEU A 243 26.60 17.71 8.57
C LEU A 243 25.42 16.76 8.47
N GLN A 244 24.36 17.10 7.72
CA GLN A 244 23.25 16.18 7.48
C GLN A 244 23.68 14.89 6.77
N ALA A 245 24.53 14.98 5.73
CA ALA A 245 25.01 13.80 5.01
C ALA A 245 25.89 12.89 5.89
N LEU A 246 26.84 13.48 6.63
CA LEU A 246 27.67 12.73 7.58
C LEU A 246 26.84 12.08 8.69
N ARG A 247 25.86 12.81 9.25
CA ARG A 247 24.93 12.27 10.26
C ARG A 247 24.12 11.12 9.71
N GLY A 248 23.60 11.22 8.48
CA GLY A 248 22.84 10.15 7.84
C GLY A 248 23.65 8.86 7.75
N ARG A 249 24.91 8.96 7.33
CA ARG A 249 25.82 7.79 7.27
C ARG A 249 26.14 7.23 8.66
N TRP A 250 26.43 8.10 9.63
CA TRP A 250 26.69 7.66 11.00
C TRP A 250 25.48 6.98 11.65
N VAL A 251 24.28 7.52 11.47
CA VAL A 251 23.02 6.92 11.95
C VAL A 251 22.80 5.57 11.28
N HIS A 252 23.02 5.48 9.97
CA HIS A 252 22.96 4.20 9.25
C HIS A 252 23.91 3.17 9.88
N ASP A 253 25.20 3.50 10.02
CA ASP A 253 26.20 2.57 10.53
C ASP A 253 25.92 2.16 11.99
N LEU A 254 25.48 3.11 12.83
CA LEU A 254 25.07 2.84 14.21
C LEU A 254 23.85 1.92 14.27
N THR A 255 22.81 2.22 13.49
CA THR A 255 21.60 1.37 13.49
C THR A 255 21.90 -0.02 12.96
N TRP A 256 22.67 -0.14 11.88
CA TRP A 256 23.13 -1.42 11.35
C TRP A 256 23.88 -2.22 12.42
N LEU A 257 24.77 -1.58 13.19
CA LEU A 257 25.49 -2.23 14.28
C LEU A 257 24.58 -2.65 15.44
N LEU A 258 23.56 -1.85 15.76
CA LEU A 258 22.67 -2.09 16.91
C LEU A 258 21.58 -3.15 16.62
N VAL A 259 20.99 -3.13 15.43
CA VAL A 259 19.83 -3.97 15.10
C VAL A 259 20.08 -4.97 13.96
N GLY A 260 21.23 -4.93 13.30
CA GLY A 260 21.51 -5.76 12.13
C GLY A 260 20.55 -5.48 10.96
N GLY A 261 20.60 -6.35 9.94
CA GLY A 261 19.78 -6.21 8.72
C GLY A 261 20.31 -5.12 7.77
N SER A 262 20.14 -5.31 6.46
CA SER A 262 20.48 -4.28 5.47
C SER A 262 19.33 -3.28 5.33
N ALA A 263 19.65 -1.99 5.35
CA ALA A 263 18.72 -0.94 4.97
C ALA A 263 19.52 0.16 4.28
N ASN A 264 19.04 0.66 3.14
CA ASN A 264 19.67 1.82 2.53
C ASN A 264 19.60 3.04 3.46
N VAL A 265 20.52 3.99 3.28
CA VAL A 265 20.50 5.25 4.04
C VAL A 265 19.15 5.92 3.85
N VAL A 266 18.44 6.14 4.96
CA VAL A 266 17.11 6.74 4.92
C VAL A 266 17.19 8.19 4.46
N GLN A 267 16.64 8.46 3.28
CA GLN A 267 16.50 9.82 2.77
C GLN A 267 15.37 10.56 3.50
N ARG A 268 14.19 9.92 3.64
CA ARG A 268 13.04 10.16 4.56
C ARG A 268 11.90 9.21 4.13
N THR A 269 11.04 8.77 5.05
CA THR A 269 10.19 7.58 4.86
C THR A 269 8.87 7.82 4.15
N THR A 270 8.41 9.05 3.96
CA THR A 270 7.14 9.32 3.27
C THR A 270 7.39 10.27 2.12
N THR A 271 7.66 9.72 0.94
CA THR A 271 7.72 10.48 -0.31
C THR A 271 6.34 10.48 -0.98
N MET A 272 5.89 11.62 -1.46
CA MET A 272 4.63 11.79 -2.21
C MET A 272 4.91 12.54 -3.52
N LEU A 273 3.98 12.46 -4.47
CA LEU A 273 4.10 13.14 -5.77
C LEU A 273 3.13 14.33 -5.79
N PRO A 274 3.58 15.57 -6.04
CA PRO A 274 2.70 16.73 -6.19
C PRO A 274 1.61 16.56 -7.25
N GLU A 275 1.90 15.79 -8.29
CA GLU A 275 0.95 15.42 -9.36
C GLU A 275 0.20 14.12 -9.10
N GLY A 276 0.44 13.51 -7.95
CA GLY A 276 -0.06 12.22 -7.55
C GLY A 276 0.51 11.01 -8.30
N TYR A 277 0.28 9.82 -7.74
CA TYR A 277 0.75 8.53 -8.23
C TYR A 277 0.12 8.14 -9.56
N GLN A 278 -1.08 8.64 -9.86
CA GLN A 278 -1.67 8.38 -11.17
C GLN A 278 -0.78 8.92 -12.31
N LYS A 279 -0.02 10.00 -12.05
CA LYS A 279 0.85 10.64 -13.04
C LYS A 279 1.92 9.68 -13.57
N ILE A 280 2.48 8.81 -12.72
CA ILE A 280 3.47 7.79 -13.12
C ILE A 280 2.95 6.99 -14.31
N TRP A 281 1.73 6.47 -14.20
CA TRP A 281 1.13 5.59 -15.19
C TRP A 281 0.73 6.32 -16.46
N THR A 282 0.15 7.51 -16.32
CA THR A 282 -0.25 8.29 -17.49
C THR A 282 0.96 8.78 -18.28
N THR A 283 2.04 9.17 -17.59
CA THR A 283 3.28 9.60 -18.22
C THR A 283 3.97 8.42 -18.90
N MET A 284 4.01 7.26 -18.25
CA MET A 284 4.55 6.02 -18.84
C MET A 284 3.79 5.61 -20.11
N ALA A 285 2.45 5.53 -20.04
CA ALA A 285 1.64 5.17 -21.20
C ALA A 285 1.85 6.12 -22.39
N LYS A 286 2.00 7.42 -22.11
CA LYS A 286 2.24 8.45 -23.12
C LYS A 286 3.66 8.42 -23.68
N LYS A 287 4.69 8.44 -22.82
CA LYS A 287 6.10 8.52 -23.23
C LYS A 287 6.54 7.26 -23.98
N ASP A 288 6.01 6.10 -23.62
CA ASP A 288 6.32 4.83 -24.27
C ASP A 288 5.37 4.49 -25.43
N ALA A 289 4.44 5.39 -25.77
CA ALA A 289 3.46 5.23 -26.83
C ALA A 289 2.70 3.87 -26.78
N LEU A 290 2.26 3.48 -25.58
CA LEU A 290 1.59 2.19 -25.38
C LEU A 290 0.19 2.18 -26.03
N ASP A 291 -0.18 1.07 -26.69
CA ASP A 291 -1.56 0.82 -27.14
C ASP A 291 -2.44 0.46 -25.93
N VAL A 292 -2.96 1.49 -25.25
CA VAL A 292 -3.90 1.33 -24.15
C VAL A 292 -5.32 1.60 -24.65
N ARG A 293 -6.19 0.60 -24.53
CA ARG A 293 -7.60 0.68 -24.88
C ARG A 293 -8.43 0.72 -23.61
N SER A 294 -8.92 1.92 -23.31
CA SER A 294 -9.78 2.19 -22.16
C SER A 294 -11.26 1.90 -22.47
N GLY A 295 -12.05 1.70 -21.42
CA GLY A 295 -13.47 1.39 -21.52
C GLY A 295 -13.72 0.03 -22.15
N VAL A 296 -12.85 -0.96 -21.91
CA VAL A 296 -12.95 -2.30 -22.49
C VAL A 296 -13.71 -3.22 -21.55
N GLU A 297 -14.88 -3.68 -21.96
CA GLU A 297 -15.65 -4.70 -21.23
C GLU A 297 -15.37 -6.08 -21.84
N ILE A 298 -14.58 -6.88 -21.13
CA ILE A 298 -14.18 -8.22 -21.58
C ILE A 298 -15.35 -9.18 -21.40
N GLN A 299 -15.79 -9.78 -22.51
CA GLN A 299 -16.84 -10.80 -22.54
C GLN A 299 -16.29 -12.23 -22.48
N GLY A 300 -15.01 -12.41 -22.80
CA GLY A 300 -14.39 -13.71 -22.77
C GLY A 300 -12.95 -13.71 -23.26
N ILE A 301 -12.13 -14.51 -22.60
CA ILE A 301 -10.76 -14.85 -22.95
C ILE A 301 -10.74 -16.35 -23.15
N ASP A 302 -10.34 -16.79 -24.32
CA ASP A 302 -10.20 -18.20 -24.70
C ASP A 302 -8.78 -18.42 -25.17
N ARG A 303 -8.01 -19.20 -24.39
CA ARG A 303 -6.61 -19.50 -24.68
C ARG A 303 -6.48 -20.70 -25.62
N GLN A 304 -7.60 -21.38 -25.93
CA GLN A 304 -7.70 -22.48 -26.86
C GLN A 304 -6.73 -23.61 -26.50
N LEU A 305 -6.63 -23.97 -25.21
CA LEU A 305 -5.63 -24.90 -24.65
C LEU A 305 -5.58 -26.31 -25.27
N HIS A 306 -6.57 -26.67 -26.09
CA HIS A 306 -6.61 -27.92 -26.85
C HIS A 306 -5.70 -27.90 -28.10
N ASP A 307 -5.30 -26.71 -28.57
CA ASP A 307 -4.39 -26.52 -29.71
C ASP A 307 -3.21 -25.61 -29.29
N PRO A 308 -2.00 -26.17 -29.08
CA PRO A 308 -0.83 -25.40 -28.68
C PRO A 308 -0.37 -24.32 -29.69
N ALA A 309 -0.86 -24.36 -30.93
CA ALA A 309 -0.56 -23.35 -31.95
C ALA A 309 -1.65 -22.28 -32.06
N ALA A 310 -2.79 -22.46 -31.39
CA ALA A 310 -3.87 -21.49 -31.42
C ALA A 310 -3.50 -20.22 -30.65
N PRO A 311 -3.95 -19.04 -31.13
CA PRO A 311 -3.73 -17.79 -30.41
C PRO A 311 -4.60 -17.71 -29.15
N VAL A 312 -4.31 -16.77 -28.27
CA VAL A 312 -5.26 -16.33 -27.25
C VAL A 312 -6.29 -15.41 -27.89
N ARG A 313 -7.56 -15.81 -27.88
CA ARG A 313 -8.67 -15.01 -28.41
C ARG A 313 -9.36 -14.23 -27.29
N ILE A 314 -9.42 -12.91 -27.43
CA ILE A 314 -10.16 -12.05 -26.52
C ILE A 314 -11.37 -11.47 -27.24
N THR A 315 -12.55 -11.60 -26.62
CA THR A 315 -13.81 -11.03 -27.06
C THR A 315 -14.21 -9.92 -26.07
N TYR A 316 -14.48 -8.72 -26.57
CA TYR A 316 -14.81 -7.58 -25.74
C TYR A 316 -15.70 -6.56 -26.47
N THR A 317 -16.26 -5.61 -25.72
CA THR A 317 -16.90 -4.40 -26.26
C THR A 317 -16.18 -3.16 -25.76
N GLN A 318 -16.33 -2.04 -26.44
CA GLN A 318 -15.73 -0.78 -26.02
C GLN A 318 -16.81 0.23 -25.65
N SER A 319 -16.63 1.02 -24.59
CA SER A 319 -17.64 1.98 -24.11
C SER A 319 -18.04 3.04 -25.15
N SER A 320 -17.21 3.28 -26.17
CA SER A 320 -17.53 4.15 -27.30
C SER A 320 -18.59 3.55 -28.23
N ASP A 321 -18.69 2.22 -28.30
CA ASP A 321 -19.69 1.47 -29.07
C ASP A 321 -19.96 0.12 -28.37
N PRO A 322 -20.81 0.11 -27.32
CA PRO A 322 -21.08 -1.09 -26.54
C PRO A 322 -21.83 -2.17 -27.33
N THR A 323 -22.36 -1.84 -28.52
CA THR A 323 -23.08 -2.78 -29.37
C THR A 323 -22.14 -3.61 -30.25
N LYS A 324 -20.93 -3.10 -30.49
CA LYS A 324 -19.95 -3.73 -31.34
C LYS A 324 -19.05 -4.67 -30.54
N VAL A 325 -19.26 -5.96 -30.74
CA VAL A 325 -18.37 -7.00 -30.23
C VAL A 325 -17.11 -7.07 -31.09
N VAL A 326 -15.96 -6.89 -30.46
CA VAL A 326 -14.63 -7.03 -31.05
C VAL A 326 -14.06 -8.38 -30.66
N LYS A 327 -13.39 -9.04 -31.61
CA LYS A 327 -12.64 -10.28 -31.40
C LYS A 327 -11.23 -10.09 -31.92
N GLU A 328 -10.25 -10.32 -31.06
CA GLU A 328 -8.83 -10.20 -31.40
C GLU A 328 -8.06 -11.41 -30.91
N ASP A 329 -7.06 -11.79 -31.70
CA ASP A 329 -6.19 -12.93 -31.46
C ASP A 329 -4.79 -12.40 -31.10
N TYR A 330 -4.19 -12.96 -30.05
CA TYR A 330 -2.89 -12.58 -29.49
C TYR A 330 -1.99 -13.80 -29.30
N GLU A 331 -0.67 -13.60 -29.32
CA GLU A 331 0.29 -14.70 -29.13
C GLU A 331 0.42 -15.14 -27.67
N PHE A 332 0.28 -14.22 -26.72
CA PHE A 332 0.36 -14.50 -25.30
C PHE A 332 -0.52 -13.56 -24.48
N LEU A 333 -0.83 -13.97 -23.25
CA LEU A 333 -1.66 -13.22 -22.31
C LEU A 333 -0.88 -12.90 -21.04
N ILE A 334 -0.89 -11.63 -20.66
CA ILE A 334 -0.49 -11.19 -19.32
C ILE A 334 -1.74 -10.69 -18.60
N TYR A 335 -2.25 -11.49 -17.67
CA TYR A 335 -3.43 -11.13 -16.90
C TYR A 335 -3.02 -10.40 -15.63
N SER A 336 -3.45 -9.15 -15.49
CA SER A 336 -3.22 -8.32 -14.29
C SER A 336 -4.52 -8.00 -13.52
N GLY A 337 -5.64 -8.58 -13.95
CA GLY A 337 -6.90 -8.50 -13.21
C GLY A 337 -6.89 -9.33 -11.93
N PRO A 338 -7.88 -9.15 -11.04
CA PRO A 338 -8.04 -9.98 -9.86
C PRO A 338 -8.25 -11.44 -10.27
N HIS A 339 -7.37 -12.33 -9.82
CA HIS A 339 -7.45 -13.75 -10.17
C HIS A 339 -8.67 -14.42 -9.53
N ALA A 340 -9.14 -13.92 -8.39
CA ALA A 340 -10.40 -14.34 -7.75
C ALA A 340 -11.62 -14.24 -8.70
N HIS A 341 -11.55 -13.37 -9.71
CA HIS A 341 -12.62 -13.17 -10.70
C HIS A 341 -12.24 -13.68 -12.09
N ALA A 342 -11.12 -14.39 -12.25
CA ALA A 342 -10.69 -14.89 -13.55
C ALA A 342 -11.76 -15.78 -14.19
N HIS A 343 -12.53 -16.54 -13.42
CA HIS A 343 -13.62 -17.40 -13.93
C HIS A 343 -14.72 -16.63 -14.66
N LYS A 344 -14.89 -15.33 -14.39
CA LYS A 344 -15.84 -14.48 -15.11
C LYS A 344 -15.40 -14.17 -16.54
N TYR A 345 -14.07 -14.17 -16.78
CA TYR A 345 -13.49 -13.67 -18.01
C TYR A 345 -12.78 -14.77 -18.80
N VAL A 346 -12.08 -15.69 -18.15
CA VAL A 346 -11.30 -16.76 -18.78
C VAL A 346 -12.18 -18.01 -18.90
N LYS A 347 -12.53 -18.37 -20.13
CA LYS A 347 -13.50 -19.44 -20.44
C LYS A 347 -12.94 -20.83 -20.23
N ASP A 348 -11.63 -20.98 -20.31
CA ASP A 348 -10.92 -22.25 -20.33
C ASP A 348 -9.97 -22.40 -19.13
N LEU A 349 -10.39 -21.93 -17.94
CA LEU A 349 -9.63 -22.19 -16.71
C LEU A 349 -9.43 -23.70 -16.50
N VAL A 350 -8.18 -24.11 -16.29
CA VAL A 350 -7.89 -25.50 -15.95
C VAL A 350 -8.22 -25.77 -14.48
N PRO A 351 -8.52 -27.01 -14.08
CA PRO A 351 -8.91 -27.32 -12.70
C PRO A 351 -7.94 -26.81 -11.62
N GLN A 352 -6.63 -26.81 -11.90
CA GLN A 352 -5.62 -26.28 -10.99
C GLN A 352 -5.74 -24.76 -10.80
N GLU A 353 -6.04 -24.01 -11.85
CA GLU A 353 -6.23 -22.56 -11.77
C GLU A 353 -7.47 -22.24 -10.94
N GLU A 354 -8.60 -22.89 -11.24
CA GLU A 354 -9.85 -22.73 -10.51
C GLU A 354 -9.68 -23.04 -9.02
N ALA A 355 -9.01 -24.15 -8.71
CA ALA A 355 -8.74 -24.57 -7.34
C ALA A 355 -7.87 -23.57 -6.55
N ILE A 356 -6.98 -22.84 -7.22
CA ILE A 356 -6.12 -21.84 -6.59
C ILE A 356 -6.84 -20.48 -6.50
N PHE A 357 -7.47 -20.03 -7.58
CA PHE A 357 -8.10 -18.72 -7.68
C PHE A 357 -9.28 -18.55 -6.74
N SER A 358 -10.09 -19.59 -6.59
CA SER A 358 -11.25 -19.62 -5.68
C SER A 358 -10.88 -19.47 -4.21
N ARG A 359 -9.60 -19.63 -3.84
CA ARG A 359 -9.12 -19.50 -2.46
C ARG A 359 -8.71 -18.09 -2.08
N LEU A 360 -8.69 -17.16 -3.04
CA LEU A 360 -8.33 -15.78 -2.78
C LEU A 360 -9.45 -15.04 -2.06
N LYS A 361 -9.05 -14.34 -1.01
CA LYS A 361 -9.87 -13.36 -0.29
C LYS A 361 -9.41 -11.96 -0.65
N SER A 362 -10.17 -10.96 -0.26
CA SER A 362 -9.77 -9.56 -0.28
C SER A 362 -10.23 -8.88 1.00
N PHE A 363 -9.80 -7.65 1.20
CA PHE A 363 -10.42 -6.69 2.10
C PHE A 363 -11.10 -5.59 1.30
N VAL A 364 -11.75 -4.66 2.00
CA VAL A 364 -12.18 -3.40 1.42
C VAL A 364 -11.51 -2.24 2.16
N LEU A 365 -10.91 -1.34 1.39
CA LEU A 365 -10.40 -0.06 1.87
C LEU A 365 -11.27 1.05 1.31
N ALA A 366 -12.07 1.70 2.15
CA ALA A 366 -12.88 2.83 1.73
C ALA A 366 -12.12 4.14 1.94
N THR A 367 -12.11 4.97 0.90
CA THR A 367 -11.49 6.29 0.91
C THR A 367 -12.55 7.34 0.62
N THR A 368 -12.66 8.34 1.48
CA THR A 368 -13.68 9.39 1.39
C THR A 368 -13.00 10.74 1.30
N ILE A 369 -13.16 11.44 0.18
CA ILE A 369 -12.76 12.84 0.08
C ILE A 369 -13.90 13.73 0.55
N TYR A 370 -13.62 14.60 1.50
CA TYR A 370 -14.61 15.44 2.16
C TYR A 370 -14.03 16.80 2.52
N GLN A 371 -14.90 17.76 2.83
CA GLN A 371 -14.55 19.06 3.37
C GLN A 371 -15.11 19.19 4.77
N SER A 372 -14.41 19.85 5.68
CA SER A 372 -14.96 20.26 6.97
C SER A 372 -14.09 21.34 7.60
N ASP A 373 -14.48 21.84 8.77
CA ASP A 373 -13.60 22.70 9.58
C ASP A 373 -12.33 21.95 10.07
N PRO A 374 -11.31 22.66 10.57
CA PRO A 374 -10.12 22.03 11.13
C PRO A 374 -10.47 21.05 12.27
N VAL A 375 -9.73 19.94 12.35
CA VAL A 375 -9.95 18.92 13.39
C VAL A 375 -9.04 19.22 14.57
N LEU A 376 -9.61 19.19 15.78
CA LEU A 376 -8.91 19.43 17.04
C LEU A 376 -7.67 18.53 17.20
N ASP A 377 -6.54 19.14 17.57
CA ASP A 377 -5.23 18.51 17.74
C ASP A 377 -4.70 17.76 16.50
N TYR A 378 -5.28 18.02 15.34
CA TYR A 378 -4.82 17.49 14.06
C TYR A 378 -4.48 18.61 13.09
N THR A 379 -5.48 19.31 12.55
CA THR A 379 -5.26 20.35 11.53
C THR A 379 -5.53 21.76 12.03
N ASP A 380 -5.92 21.94 13.30
CA ASP A 380 -6.13 23.24 13.92
C ASP A 380 -4.82 23.81 14.51
N LYS A 381 -4.33 23.29 15.63
CA LYS A 381 -3.17 23.75 16.41
C LYS A 381 -1.94 22.90 16.18
N ALA A 382 -2.14 21.59 15.97
CA ALA A 382 -1.05 20.67 15.74
C ALA A 382 -0.46 20.82 14.35
N GLU A 383 -1.27 21.28 13.39
CA GLU A 383 -0.86 21.57 12.00
C GLU A 383 -0.12 20.40 11.34
N VAL A 384 -0.48 19.16 11.69
CA VAL A 384 0.17 17.96 11.12
C VAL A 384 -0.61 17.46 9.90
N PRO A 385 0.07 16.87 8.90
CA PRO A 385 -0.57 16.53 7.63
C PRO A 385 -1.37 15.22 7.63
N ILE A 386 -1.12 14.34 8.60
CA ILE A 386 -1.73 13.00 8.65
C ILE A 386 -2.16 12.68 10.09
N MET A 387 -3.32 12.04 10.21
CA MET A 387 -3.88 11.54 11.46
C MET A 387 -4.05 10.02 11.40
N TYR A 388 -3.82 9.36 12.54
CA TYR A 388 -4.17 7.97 12.78
C TYR A 388 -4.91 7.83 14.10
N SER A 389 -5.92 6.98 14.14
CA SER A 389 -6.53 6.44 15.35
C SER A 389 -6.05 5.01 15.55
N ALA A 390 -5.11 4.82 16.47
CA ALA A 390 -4.49 3.52 16.69
C ALA A 390 -5.47 2.48 17.23
N ASP A 391 -6.41 2.91 18.08
CA ASP A 391 -7.40 2.01 18.67
C ASP A 391 -8.37 1.50 17.60
N LYS A 392 -8.75 2.35 16.64
CA LYS A 392 -9.59 1.97 15.48
C LYS A 392 -8.88 1.04 14.49
N MET A 393 -7.60 0.74 14.73
CA MET A 393 -6.81 -0.23 13.96
C MET A 393 -6.48 -1.49 14.77
N SER A 394 -7.10 -1.68 15.93
CA SER A 394 -6.73 -2.77 16.82
C SER A 394 -7.15 -4.16 16.33
N GLY A 395 -8.22 -4.26 15.56
CA GLY A 395 -8.78 -5.54 15.15
C GLY A 395 -10.13 -5.44 14.43
N PRO A 396 -10.70 -6.58 14.01
CA PRO A 396 -11.96 -6.64 13.27
C PRO A 396 -13.15 -6.01 13.98
N GLU A 397 -13.10 -5.90 15.32
CA GLU A 397 -14.09 -5.18 16.12
C GLU A 397 -14.21 -3.69 15.75
N GLN A 398 -13.23 -3.15 15.03
CA GLN A 398 -13.17 -1.77 14.55
C GLN A 398 -13.50 -1.62 13.06
N ASP A 399 -14.00 -2.68 12.40
CA ASP A 399 -14.30 -2.64 10.96
C ASP A 399 -15.19 -1.46 10.61
N GLY A 400 -14.75 -0.68 9.62
CA GLY A 400 -15.41 0.51 9.14
C GLY A 400 -15.15 1.78 9.92
N ALA A 401 -14.27 1.73 10.92
CA ALA A 401 -13.91 2.91 11.66
C ALA A 401 -13.02 3.87 10.84
N TRP A 402 -13.27 5.18 11.00
CA TRP A 402 -12.45 6.28 10.51
C TRP A 402 -11.12 6.27 11.27
N TYR A 403 -10.18 5.51 10.74
CA TYR A 403 -8.93 5.20 11.41
C TYR A 403 -7.77 6.08 10.95
N ALA A 404 -7.86 6.71 9.78
CA ALA A 404 -6.83 7.61 9.28
C ALA A 404 -7.43 8.74 8.48
N ASP A 405 -6.68 9.83 8.41
CA ASP A 405 -7.02 11.01 7.63
C ASP A 405 -5.74 11.66 7.07
N ARG A 406 -5.85 12.27 5.90
CA ARG A 406 -4.76 13.02 5.27
C ARG A 406 -5.24 14.39 4.77
N TYR A 407 -4.47 15.41 5.13
CA TYR A 407 -4.64 16.77 4.66
C TYR A 407 -3.56 17.15 3.63
N ASP A 408 -3.85 16.85 2.36
CA ASP A 408 -2.89 16.98 1.24
C ASP A 408 -2.38 18.42 1.04
N SER A 409 -3.21 19.44 1.32
CA SER A 409 -2.77 20.84 1.20
C SER A 409 -1.64 21.18 2.17
N ASN A 410 -1.58 20.57 3.35
CA ASN A 410 -0.47 20.75 4.28
C ASN A 410 0.77 19.92 3.90
N ILE A 411 0.62 18.94 3.02
CA ILE A 411 1.74 18.15 2.49
C ILE A 411 2.45 18.89 1.36
N PHE A 412 1.66 19.48 0.46
CA PHE A 412 2.16 20.07 -0.78
C PHE A 412 2.18 21.61 -0.78
N GLY A 413 1.41 22.25 0.09
CA GLY A 413 1.26 23.70 0.18
C GLY A 413 2.05 24.30 1.34
N ASN A 414 2.28 25.61 1.25
CA ASN A 414 2.98 26.38 2.28
C ASN A 414 2.03 27.14 3.22
N GLU A 415 0.72 27.13 2.94
CA GLU A 415 -0.28 27.88 3.69
C GLU A 415 -1.32 26.94 4.31
N LEU A 416 -1.44 27.04 5.64
CA LEU A 416 -2.46 26.35 6.40
C LEU A 416 -3.79 27.10 6.28
N ALA A 417 -4.77 26.47 5.65
CA ALA A 417 -6.13 26.99 5.69
C ALA A 417 -6.68 26.92 7.13
N THR A 418 -6.99 28.08 7.71
CA THR A 418 -7.59 28.21 9.04
C THR A 418 -9.10 27.97 9.06
N GLY A 419 -9.73 27.86 7.89
CA GLY A 419 -11.16 27.61 7.73
C GLY A 419 -11.44 26.18 7.28
N MET A 420 -12.48 26.01 6.48
CA MET A 420 -12.84 24.74 5.86
C MET A 420 -11.61 24.14 5.11
N GLN A 421 -11.44 22.82 5.13
CA GLN A 421 -10.29 22.10 4.59
C GLN A 421 -10.78 20.88 3.80
N THR A 422 -10.12 20.55 2.69
CA THR A 422 -10.39 19.32 1.94
C THR A 422 -9.43 18.22 2.39
N ARG A 423 -9.96 17.07 2.80
CA ARG A 423 -9.20 15.95 3.36
C ARG A 423 -9.66 14.61 2.79
N VAL A 424 -8.82 13.59 2.98
CA VAL A 424 -9.13 12.20 2.61
C VAL A 424 -9.15 11.34 3.86
N GLY A 425 -10.33 10.84 4.22
CA GLY A 425 -10.54 9.91 5.33
C GLY A 425 -10.53 8.45 4.87
N TYR A 426 -10.10 7.56 5.76
CA TYR A 426 -9.93 6.13 5.49
C TYR A 426 -10.74 5.27 6.46
N GLN A 427 -11.39 4.24 5.94
CA GLN A 427 -12.05 3.17 6.68
C GLN A 427 -11.62 1.82 6.12
N PHE A 428 -11.40 0.82 6.98
CA PHE A 428 -10.95 -0.50 6.59
C PHE A 428 -11.98 -1.56 7.00
N TYR A 429 -12.21 -2.55 6.15
CA TYR A 429 -13.19 -3.61 6.36
C TYR A 429 -12.59 -4.98 6.02
N GLU A 430 -12.46 -5.83 7.03
CA GLU A 430 -12.17 -7.25 6.85
C GLU A 430 -13.45 -8.03 6.52
N ASN A 431 -14.54 -7.77 7.24
CA ASN A 431 -15.85 -8.41 7.05
C ASN A 431 -16.81 -7.50 6.25
N PHE A 432 -16.34 -7.04 5.10
CA PHE A 432 -17.02 -6.00 4.32
C PHE A 432 -18.45 -6.37 3.86
N CYS A 433 -18.73 -7.64 3.60
CA CYS A 433 -20.08 -8.09 3.22
C CYS A 433 -21.12 -7.93 4.34
N GLU A 434 -20.70 -8.01 5.60
CA GLU A 434 -21.60 -7.81 6.75
C GLU A 434 -21.87 -6.32 6.99
N ALA A 435 -20.93 -5.46 6.56
CA ALA A 435 -21.02 -4.02 6.72
C ALA A 435 -21.91 -3.35 5.67
N ASP A 436 -21.90 -3.85 4.43
CA ASP A 436 -22.80 -3.45 3.34
C ASP A 436 -22.70 -4.48 2.18
N GLU A 437 -23.83 -5.01 1.71
CA GLU A 437 -23.89 -6.04 0.65
C GLU A 437 -23.23 -5.56 -0.65
N MET A 438 -23.25 -4.27 -0.95
CA MET A 438 -22.58 -3.71 -2.14
C MET A 438 -21.06 -3.90 -2.08
N LEU A 439 -20.48 -4.10 -0.88
CA LEU A 439 -19.06 -4.41 -0.74
C LEU A 439 -18.69 -5.82 -1.16
N CYS A 440 -19.66 -6.73 -1.28
CA CYS A 440 -19.41 -8.11 -1.69
C CYS A 440 -18.92 -8.25 -3.13
N ASP A 441 -19.27 -7.32 -4.02
CA ASP A 441 -18.71 -7.29 -5.37
C ASP A 441 -17.28 -6.74 -5.35
N THR A 442 -16.33 -7.66 -5.29
CA THR A 442 -14.90 -7.36 -5.27
C THR A 442 -14.28 -7.21 -6.65
N ASP A 443 -15.10 -7.30 -7.72
CA ASP A 443 -14.72 -7.03 -9.11
C ASP A 443 -15.04 -5.59 -9.54
N ARG A 444 -15.44 -4.73 -8.63
CA ARG A 444 -15.71 -3.32 -8.95
C ARG A 444 -14.43 -2.51 -9.21
N THR A 445 -14.54 -1.52 -10.11
CA THR A 445 -13.47 -0.55 -10.41
C THR A 445 -14.04 0.85 -10.54
N PRO A 446 -13.34 1.90 -10.06
CA PRO A 446 -13.82 3.27 -10.23
C PRO A 446 -13.52 3.81 -11.63
N ASN A 447 -14.58 4.23 -12.30
CA ASN A 447 -14.50 5.10 -13.47
C ASN A 447 -14.37 6.57 -13.03
N ARG A 448 -13.78 7.45 -13.84
CA ARG A 448 -13.75 8.90 -13.48
C ARG A 448 -15.15 9.50 -13.47
N LYS A 449 -16.00 9.08 -14.41
CA LYS A 449 -17.35 9.62 -14.63
C LYS A 449 -18.43 8.94 -13.80
N ASN A 450 -18.37 7.62 -13.65
CA ASN A 450 -19.32 6.90 -12.82
C ASN A 450 -18.76 6.78 -11.41
N ARG A 451 -19.51 7.26 -10.42
CA ARG A 451 -19.21 6.93 -9.02
C ARG A 451 -19.17 5.40 -8.93
N MET A 452 -18.22 4.84 -8.18
CA MET A 452 -18.52 3.51 -7.62
C MET A 452 -19.81 3.69 -6.82
N ASP A 453 -20.74 2.76 -6.94
CA ASP A 453 -22.01 2.86 -6.24
C ASP A 453 -21.74 3.20 -4.78
N GLU A 454 -22.36 4.28 -4.30
CA GLU A 454 -22.13 4.76 -2.95
C GLU A 454 -22.65 3.72 -1.97
N SER A 455 -21.75 3.21 -1.14
CA SER A 455 -22.11 2.36 -0.02
C SER A 455 -22.62 3.28 1.10
N LEU A 456 -23.95 3.47 1.14
CA LEU A 456 -24.58 4.42 2.04
C LEU A 456 -24.28 4.10 3.50
N GLU A 457 -24.23 2.82 3.87
CA GLU A 457 -23.95 2.36 5.23
C GLU A 457 -22.50 2.70 5.64
N VAL A 458 -21.53 2.48 4.74
CA VAL A 458 -20.13 2.88 4.94
C VAL A 458 -20.01 4.39 5.13
N LEU A 459 -20.74 5.16 4.32
CA LEU A 459 -20.73 6.61 4.37
C LEU A 459 -21.40 7.19 5.61
N ASP A 460 -22.50 6.59 6.06
CA ASP A 460 -23.19 7.02 7.26
C ASP A 460 -22.39 6.72 8.52
N LYS A 461 -21.72 5.56 8.58
CA LYS A 461 -20.72 5.26 9.62
C LYS A 461 -19.58 6.28 9.62
N PHE A 462 -19.05 6.65 8.45
CA PHE A 462 -18.02 7.67 8.35
C PHE A 462 -18.47 9.02 8.93
N ARG A 463 -19.69 9.46 8.60
CA ARG A 463 -20.27 10.70 9.12
C ARG A 463 -20.53 10.64 10.62
N GLU A 464 -20.99 9.50 11.11
CA GLU A 464 -21.18 9.27 12.55
C GLU A 464 -19.87 9.47 13.30
N GLU A 465 -18.80 8.81 12.89
CA GLU A 465 -17.51 8.92 13.57
C GLU A 465 -16.86 10.30 13.47
N LEU A 466 -17.09 11.03 12.37
CA LEU A 466 -16.71 12.44 12.27
C LEU A 466 -17.47 13.29 13.30
N ARG A 467 -18.78 13.07 13.50
CA ARG A 467 -19.56 13.76 14.54
C ARG A 467 -19.09 13.38 15.94
N GLU A 468 -18.81 12.10 16.16
CA GLU A 468 -18.21 11.59 17.40
C GLU A 468 -16.80 12.08 17.66
N GLN A 469 -16.15 12.72 16.67
CA GLN A 469 -14.87 13.43 16.81
C GLN A 469 -15.05 14.96 16.72
N ARG A 470 -16.29 15.46 16.84
CA ARG A 470 -16.66 16.88 16.81
C ARG A 470 -16.16 17.59 15.56
N VAL A 471 -16.09 16.87 14.45
CA VAL A 471 -15.75 17.45 13.16
C VAL A 471 -17.00 18.14 12.61
N GLU A 472 -16.92 19.46 12.46
CA GLU A 472 -18.05 20.32 12.09
C GLU A 472 -18.05 20.66 10.59
N ASN A 473 -19.21 21.06 10.07
CA ASN A 473 -19.41 21.50 8.69
C ASN A 473 -18.96 20.49 7.61
N VAL A 474 -19.15 19.20 7.91
CA VAL A 474 -18.76 18.09 7.03
C VAL A 474 -19.57 18.06 5.73
N ARG A 475 -18.89 18.15 4.60
CA ARG A 475 -19.41 17.94 3.25
C ARG A 475 -18.62 16.84 2.55
N VAL A 476 -19.24 15.68 2.36
CA VAL A 476 -18.65 14.59 1.59
C VAL A 476 -18.70 14.95 0.10
N LEU A 477 -17.56 14.81 -0.58
CA LEU A 477 -17.43 15.08 -2.01
C LEU A 477 -17.51 13.79 -2.83
N ARG A 478 -16.82 12.72 -2.39
CA ARG A 478 -16.84 11.40 -3.05
C ARG A 478 -16.31 10.31 -2.12
N GLN A 479 -16.75 9.07 -2.33
CA GLN A 479 -16.22 7.87 -1.67
C GLN A 479 -15.83 6.81 -2.71
N TYR A 480 -14.78 6.04 -2.40
CA TYR A 480 -14.33 4.89 -3.18
C TYR A 480 -14.04 3.70 -2.26
N PRO A 481 -14.93 2.69 -2.22
CA PRO A 481 -14.70 1.44 -1.49
C PRO A 481 -13.90 0.45 -2.35
N TRP A 482 -12.58 0.44 -2.20
CA TRP A 482 -11.69 -0.37 -3.04
C TRP A 482 -11.70 -1.84 -2.64
N PRO A 483 -11.93 -2.80 -3.57
CA PRO A 483 -11.49 -4.16 -3.33
C PRO A 483 -9.97 -4.17 -3.26
N TYR A 484 -9.45 -4.55 -2.09
CA TYR A 484 -8.08 -4.26 -1.73
C TYR A 484 -7.38 -5.49 -1.16
N PHE A 485 -6.08 -5.59 -1.42
CA PHE A 485 -5.22 -6.65 -0.90
C PHE A 485 -5.79 -8.06 -1.06
N HIS A 486 -5.81 -8.55 -2.30
CA HIS A 486 -6.16 -9.95 -2.55
C HIS A 486 -5.10 -10.87 -1.96
N HIS A 487 -5.49 -11.84 -1.15
CA HIS A 487 -4.56 -12.66 -0.39
C HIS A 487 -5.13 -14.06 -0.14
N PHE A 488 -4.24 -14.98 0.22
CA PHE A 488 -4.61 -16.34 0.61
C PHE A 488 -4.87 -16.40 2.12
N PRO A 489 -5.88 -17.17 2.56
CA PRO A 489 -6.02 -17.46 3.98
C PRO A 489 -4.82 -18.29 4.47
N ASN A 490 -4.56 -18.26 5.78
CA ASN A 490 -3.43 -18.96 6.38
C ASN A 490 -3.35 -20.44 5.98
N SER A 491 -4.49 -21.15 5.92
CA SER A 491 -4.54 -22.56 5.50
C SER A 491 -3.97 -22.78 4.09
N ALA A 492 -4.29 -21.92 3.14
CA ALA A 492 -3.77 -21.99 1.78
C ALA A 492 -2.25 -21.70 1.71
N ILE A 493 -1.77 -20.79 2.55
CA ILE A 493 -0.33 -20.52 2.66
C ILE A 493 0.40 -21.77 3.18
N MET A 494 -0.14 -22.43 4.19
CA MET A 494 0.46 -23.64 4.77
C MET A 494 0.48 -24.82 3.80
N GLU A 495 -0.46 -24.87 2.87
CA GLU A 495 -0.51 -25.86 1.79
C GLU A 495 0.45 -25.52 0.62
N GLY A 496 1.10 -24.36 0.64
CA GLY A 496 2.04 -23.96 -0.41
C GLY A 496 1.41 -23.28 -1.62
N VAL A 497 0.11 -22.97 -1.58
CA VAL A 497 -0.66 -22.41 -2.70
C VAL A 497 -0.07 -21.12 -3.30
N PRO A 498 0.46 -20.15 -2.52
CA PRO A 498 1.09 -18.97 -3.10
C PRO A 498 2.24 -19.29 -4.07
N TRP A 499 3.03 -20.33 -3.75
CA TRP A 499 4.12 -20.79 -4.60
C TRP A 499 3.62 -21.66 -5.74
N ASP A 500 2.56 -22.46 -5.54
CA ASP A 500 1.94 -23.20 -6.66
C ASP A 500 1.43 -22.22 -7.73
N LEU A 501 0.90 -21.07 -7.30
CA LEU A 501 0.52 -19.98 -8.20
C LEU A 501 1.71 -19.34 -8.90
N PHE A 502 2.84 -19.23 -8.23
CA PHE A 502 4.08 -18.75 -8.85
C PHE A 502 4.64 -19.76 -9.85
N ASP A 503 4.70 -21.04 -9.50
CA ASP A 503 5.25 -22.13 -10.30
C ASP A 503 4.38 -22.44 -11.54
N MET A 504 3.08 -22.14 -11.48
CA MET A 504 2.20 -22.18 -12.66
C MET A 504 2.65 -21.26 -13.81
N GLN A 505 3.58 -20.32 -13.57
CA GLN A 505 4.18 -19.52 -14.64
C GLN A 505 5.11 -20.33 -15.55
N ASP A 506 5.69 -21.43 -15.04
CA ASP A 506 6.78 -22.19 -15.68
C ASP A 506 6.34 -23.55 -16.26
N LEU A 507 5.09 -23.96 -16.01
CA LEU A 507 4.53 -25.22 -16.54
C LEU A 507 4.27 -25.20 -18.06
N GLY A 508 4.59 -24.10 -18.74
CA GLY A 508 4.85 -24.08 -20.17
C GLY A 508 6.33 -23.78 -20.41
N SER A 509 7.17 -24.82 -20.55
CA SER A 509 8.62 -24.74 -20.84
C SER A 509 8.93 -24.25 -22.27
N GLY A 510 8.12 -23.31 -22.74
CA GLY A 510 8.32 -22.41 -23.85
C GLY A 510 7.25 -21.35 -23.64
N LEU A 511 7.59 -20.08 -23.84
CA LEU A 511 6.61 -19.01 -24.05
C LEU A 511 5.70 -19.43 -25.23
N ARG A 512 4.71 -20.27 -24.94
CA ARG A 512 3.72 -20.80 -25.88
C ARG A 512 2.38 -20.24 -25.45
N ALA A 513 1.56 -19.93 -26.44
CA ALA A 513 0.22 -19.41 -26.28
C ALA A 513 -0.54 -20.21 -25.20
N GLY A 514 -1.02 -19.52 -24.17
CA GLY A 514 -2.00 -20.07 -23.23
C GLY A 514 -1.61 -20.17 -21.76
N SER A 515 -0.37 -19.87 -21.36
CA SER A 515 -0.11 -19.59 -19.94
C SER A 515 -0.50 -18.15 -19.63
N ILE A 516 -1.32 -17.95 -18.59
CA ILE A 516 -1.43 -16.63 -17.98
C ILE A 516 -0.05 -16.33 -17.40
N LEU A 517 0.68 -15.37 -17.94
CA LEU A 517 1.94 -14.91 -17.36
C LEU A 517 1.61 -14.06 -16.11
N ARG A 518 1.90 -14.62 -14.92
CA ARG A 518 1.43 -14.11 -13.60
C ARG A 518 2.48 -13.35 -12.80
N ARG A 519 3.60 -12.94 -13.42
CA ARG A 519 4.69 -12.24 -12.72
C ARG A 519 4.23 -10.93 -12.04
N ASN A 520 3.17 -10.30 -12.58
CA ASN A 520 2.53 -9.10 -12.03
C ASN A 520 1.73 -9.34 -10.72
N TRP A 521 1.42 -10.60 -10.40
CA TRP A 521 0.51 -10.96 -9.31
C TRP A 521 1.16 -10.86 -7.93
N ILE A 522 2.47 -11.10 -7.87
CA ILE A 522 3.29 -11.04 -6.66
C ILE A 522 3.22 -9.67 -5.99
N GLU A 523 3.13 -8.60 -6.78
CA GLU A 523 2.98 -7.24 -6.25
C GLU A 523 1.52 -6.88 -5.95
N ALA A 524 0.54 -7.52 -6.59
CA ALA A 524 -0.87 -7.34 -6.24
C ALA A 524 -1.24 -7.99 -4.90
N ILE A 525 -0.50 -9.03 -4.49
CA ILE A 525 -0.63 -9.71 -3.18
C ILE A 525 0.42 -9.30 -2.16
N ARG A 526 1.49 -8.62 -2.58
CA ARG A 526 2.39 -7.98 -1.63
C ARG A 526 1.58 -6.84 -1.01
N PRO A 527 1.49 -6.77 0.32
CA PRO A 527 0.95 -5.58 0.95
C PRO A 527 1.72 -4.38 0.37
N GLY A 528 1.05 -3.44 -0.29
CA GLY A 528 1.65 -2.23 -0.84
C GLY A 528 2.38 -2.35 -2.15
N GLY A 529 2.32 -3.49 -2.83
CA GLY A 529 2.89 -3.60 -4.16
C GLY A 529 2.12 -2.76 -5.19
N LEU A 530 2.90 -2.17 -6.08
CA LEU A 530 2.46 -1.26 -7.13
C LEU A 530 3.01 -1.82 -8.45
N VAL A 531 2.16 -2.55 -9.17
CA VAL A 531 2.50 -3.54 -10.21
C VAL A 531 3.63 -3.14 -11.17
N LEU A 532 4.81 -3.75 -11.01
CA LEU A 532 5.98 -3.68 -11.88
C LEU A 532 6.78 -4.98 -11.91
N VAL A 533 7.54 -5.15 -13.00
CA VAL A 533 8.36 -6.34 -13.25
C VAL A 533 9.73 -5.91 -13.77
N HIS A 534 10.78 -6.57 -13.29
CA HIS A 534 12.12 -6.56 -13.86
C HIS A 534 12.26 -7.71 -14.87
N ALA A 535 12.67 -7.42 -16.10
CA ALA A 535 13.05 -8.44 -17.06
C ALA A 535 14.56 -8.65 -17.00
N SER A 536 15.01 -9.71 -16.32
CA SER A 536 16.40 -10.15 -16.42
C SER A 536 16.57 -10.94 -17.72
N SER A 537 17.42 -10.42 -18.61
CA SER A 537 18.00 -11.04 -19.82
C SER A 537 17.23 -12.23 -20.41
N LEU A 538 16.38 -11.95 -21.40
CA LEU A 538 16.12 -12.93 -22.45
C LEU A 538 17.44 -13.13 -23.19
N SER A 539 18.09 -14.27 -22.99
CA SER A 539 19.21 -14.67 -23.86
C SER A 539 18.63 -14.88 -25.25
N THR A 540 19.01 -14.01 -26.18
CA THR A 540 18.77 -14.19 -27.61
C THR A 540 19.40 -15.49 -28.06
N THR A 541 18.57 -16.46 -28.46
CA THR A 541 18.96 -17.51 -29.42
C THR A 541 18.40 -17.15 -30.78
#